data_AF-A0A5M9MA25-F1
#
_entry.id   AF-A0A5M9MA25-F1
#
_cell.length_a   1.000
_cell.length_b   1.000
_cell.length_c   1.000
_cell.angle_alpha   90.00
_cell.angle_beta   90.00
_cell.angle_gamma   90.00
#
_symmetry.space_group_name_H-M   'P 1'
#
loop_
_entity.id
_entity.type
_entity.pdbx_description
1 polymer ?
#
loop_
_entity_poly.entity_id
_entity_poly.type
_entity_poly.pdbx_seq_one_letter_code
_entity_poly.pdbx_strand_id
1 'polypeptide(L)'
;MSAGSGDPEQDNSPFQSVYYLGTPSRVKEKDLAGCAVVFHDPPAKKFPAPKLPGNTNLTDTRVAHGTCPAVIEQKCIDNLTKRATMAIDNAQGQDICADLRSQLKRDTIDGCADLAGTGHGLGNFTVTSLGDLSPVRNSSDCWPIQPKSDNLAEITQNTVLRNASAEAVYDEAYKITAVLTVFAGKGNSSLVKQTSSQMTCLKLVTNENPGGDKGADKNSATPIYNGLLTTVVATVFAAMLTSM
;
A
#
# COMPACT_ATOMS: atom_id res chain seq x y z
N MET A 1 22.65 -47.93 13.14
CA MET A 1 22.97 -46.80 12.26
C MET A 1 21.86 -46.68 11.24
N SER A 2 20.95 -45.72 11.41
CA SER A 2 20.08 -45.22 10.35
C SER A 2 19.97 -43.73 10.57
N ALA A 3 20.65 -42.97 9.72
CA ALA A 3 20.48 -41.54 9.61
C ALA A 3 19.19 -41.31 8.81
N GLY A 4 18.16 -40.82 9.47
CA GLY A 4 17.01 -40.21 8.80
C GLY A 4 17.38 -38.77 8.47
N SER A 5 17.65 -38.52 7.20
CA SER A 5 17.75 -37.18 6.62
C SER A 5 16.37 -36.52 6.68
N GLY A 6 16.13 -35.73 7.72
CA GLY A 6 15.07 -34.72 7.70
C GLY A 6 15.58 -33.50 6.96
N ASP A 7 14.93 -33.15 5.86
CA ASP A 7 15.09 -31.83 5.24
C ASP A 7 14.91 -30.74 6.30
N PRO A 8 15.72 -29.68 6.33
CA PRO A 8 15.46 -28.54 7.20
C PRO A 8 14.13 -27.92 6.74
N GLU A 9 13.11 -28.08 7.57
CA GLU A 9 11.82 -27.41 7.42
C GLU A 9 12.09 -25.92 7.25
N GLN A 10 11.81 -25.40 6.06
CA GLN A 10 12.10 -24.03 5.71
C GLN A 10 11.12 -23.14 6.49
N ASP A 11 11.60 -22.62 7.62
CA ASP A 11 10.80 -21.85 8.59
C ASP A 11 10.31 -20.55 7.92
N ASN A 12 9.08 -20.62 7.41
CA ASN A 12 8.42 -19.52 6.73
C ASN A 12 7.54 -18.79 7.74
N SER A 13 7.84 -17.51 7.94
CA SER A 13 7.07 -16.62 8.80
C SER A 13 6.01 -15.85 8.00
N PRO A 14 4.80 -15.67 8.55
CA PRO A 14 3.78 -14.81 7.95
C PRO A 14 4.11 -13.34 8.16
N PHE A 15 4.10 -12.57 7.07
CA PHE A 15 4.17 -11.12 7.08
C PHE A 15 2.82 -10.55 6.70
N GLN A 16 2.18 -9.84 7.63
CA GLN A 16 0.88 -9.23 7.43
C GLN A 16 1.03 -7.73 7.20
N SER A 17 0.53 -7.26 6.05
CA SER A 17 0.36 -5.85 5.74
C SER A 17 -1.12 -5.49 5.85
N VAL A 18 -1.45 -4.40 6.55
CA VAL A 18 -2.83 -3.90 6.66
C VAL A 18 -2.87 -2.47 6.13
N TYR A 19 -3.83 -2.19 5.25
CA TYR A 19 -3.95 -0.92 4.55
C TYR A 19 -5.21 -0.19 5.01
N TYR A 20 -5.06 1.10 5.33
CA TYR A 20 -6.14 1.92 5.86
C TYR A 20 -6.43 3.12 4.96
N LEU A 21 -7.70 3.51 4.90
CA LEU A 21 -8.15 4.79 4.38
C LEU A 21 -8.35 5.74 5.56
N GLY A 22 -7.60 6.84 5.58
CA GLY A 22 -7.89 7.99 6.42
C GLY A 22 -8.86 8.94 5.74
N THR A 23 -9.95 9.30 6.42
CA THR A 23 -10.89 10.33 5.97
C THR A 23 -11.06 11.43 7.03
N PRO A 24 -11.28 12.70 6.64
CA PRO A 24 -11.57 13.74 7.61
C PRO A 24 -12.79 13.39 8.45
N SER A 25 -12.79 13.74 9.74
CA SER A 25 -13.86 13.39 10.71
C SER A 25 -15.31 13.69 10.27
N ARG A 26 -15.50 14.66 9.36
CA ARG A 26 -16.79 15.06 8.78
C ARG A 26 -17.29 14.16 7.63
N VAL A 27 -16.42 13.33 7.06
CA VAL A 27 -16.74 12.40 5.97
C VAL A 27 -16.99 11.02 6.56
N LYS A 28 -18.08 10.37 6.13
CA LYS A 28 -18.35 8.97 6.49
C LYS A 28 -18.01 8.09 5.29
N GLU A 29 -17.51 6.89 5.56
CA GLU A 29 -17.11 5.93 4.54
C GLU A 29 -18.26 5.60 3.60
N LYS A 30 -19.48 5.41 4.14
CA LYS A 30 -20.70 5.18 3.36
C LYS A 30 -21.06 6.28 2.35
N ASP A 31 -20.51 7.49 2.53
CA ASP A 31 -20.73 8.62 1.63
C ASP A 31 -19.68 8.64 0.49
N LEU A 32 -18.64 7.79 0.57
CA LEU A 32 -17.65 7.59 -0.48
C LEU A 32 -18.19 6.63 -1.54
N ALA A 33 -18.30 7.10 -2.77
CA ALA A 33 -18.49 6.26 -3.93
C ALA A 33 -17.14 6.09 -4.63
N GLY A 34 -16.63 4.86 -4.73
CA GLY A 34 -15.32 4.62 -5.34
C GLY A 34 -14.72 3.27 -4.98
N CYS A 35 -13.52 3.03 -5.50
CA CYS A 35 -12.75 1.81 -5.29
C CYS A 35 -11.30 2.14 -4.91
N ALA A 36 -10.70 1.29 -4.09
CA ALA A 36 -9.25 1.22 -3.94
C ALA A 36 -8.74 -0.09 -4.52
N VAL A 37 -7.69 -0.02 -5.32
CA VAL A 37 -6.96 -1.18 -5.84
C VAL A 37 -5.59 -1.21 -5.19
N VAL A 38 -5.29 -2.27 -4.45
CA VAL A 38 -3.98 -2.47 -3.81
C VAL A 38 -3.21 -3.52 -4.58
N PHE A 39 -2.07 -3.14 -5.16
CA PHE A 39 -1.16 -4.04 -5.86
C PHE A 39 -0.17 -4.60 -4.84
N HIS A 40 -0.27 -5.90 -4.54
CA HIS A 40 0.46 -6.54 -3.45
C HIS A 40 1.92 -6.87 -3.78
N ASP A 41 2.20 -7.00 -5.08
CA ASP A 41 3.54 -7.20 -5.61
C ASP A 41 4.24 -5.85 -5.82
N PRO A 42 5.47 -5.67 -5.33
CA PRO A 42 6.17 -4.41 -5.45
C PRO A 42 6.68 -4.16 -6.89
N PRO A 43 6.78 -2.90 -7.32
CA PRO A 43 7.47 -2.54 -8.56
C PRO A 43 8.93 -3.00 -8.58
N ALA A 44 9.46 -3.32 -9.77
CA ALA A 44 10.87 -3.70 -9.95
C ALA A 44 11.85 -2.59 -9.51
N LYS A 45 11.49 -1.32 -9.76
CA LYS A 45 12.31 -0.17 -9.42
C LYS A 45 12.13 0.22 -7.96
N LYS A 46 13.23 0.58 -7.30
CA LYS A 46 13.24 1.12 -5.93
C LYS A 46 13.36 2.64 -5.97
N PHE A 47 12.91 3.32 -4.91
CA PHE A 47 13.17 4.76 -4.78
C PHE A 47 14.67 5.04 -4.65
N PRO A 48 15.14 6.21 -5.13
CA PRO A 48 16.51 6.65 -4.89
C PRO A 48 16.81 6.65 -3.39
N ALA A 49 17.88 5.94 -3.02
CA ALA A 49 18.31 5.76 -1.65
C ALA A 49 19.72 6.33 -1.47
N PRO A 50 20.00 7.06 -0.37
CA PRO A 50 21.34 7.55 -0.08
C PRO A 50 22.27 6.37 0.22
N LYS A 51 23.57 6.57 -0.01
CA LYS A 51 24.59 5.56 0.31
C LYS A 51 24.74 5.41 1.82
N LEU A 52 25.02 4.20 2.29
CA LEU A 52 25.29 3.94 3.70
C LEU A 52 26.65 4.55 4.12
N PRO A 53 26.73 5.19 5.30
CA PRO A 53 28.01 5.64 5.84
C PRO A 53 28.98 4.46 5.99
N GLY A 54 30.20 4.60 5.46
CA GLY A 54 31.23 3.56 5.54
C GLY A 54 31.11 2.43 4.50
N ASN A 55 30.05 2.38 3.69
CA ASN A 55 29.95 1.47 2.55
C ASN A 55 29.24 2.12 1.36
N THR A 56 30.03 2.59 0.39
CA THR A 56 29.53 3.32 -0.78
C THR A 56 28.84 2.46 -1.84
N ASN A 57 28.86 1.13 -1.68
CA ASN A 57 28.20 0.17 -2.57
C ASN A 57 26.80 -0.24 -2.10
N LEU A 58 26.44 0.10 -0.85
CA LEU A 58 25.13 -0.18 -0.30
C LEU A 58 24.33 1.11 -0.10
N THR A 59 23.02 1.03 -0.32
CA THR A 59 22.10 2.16 -0.12
C THR A 59 21.16 1.89 1.05
N ASP A 60 20.78 2.95 1.75
CA ASP A 60 19.84 2.88 2.86
C ASP A 60 18.41 2.97 2.36
N THR A 61 17.81 1.80 2.08
CA THR A 61 16.43 1.71 1.60
C THR A 61 15.43 2.26 2.64
N ARG A 62 15.78 2.31 3.93
CA ARG A 62 14.87 2.73 5.00
C ARG A 62 14.48 4.20 4.92
N VAL A 63 15.41 5.05 4.50
CA VAL A 63 15.19 6.50 4.35
C VAL A 63 14.74 6.89 2.92
N ALA A 64 14.76 5.93 1.99
CA ALA A 64 14.41 6.17 0.59
C ALA A 64 12.95 6.57 0.45
N HIS A 65 12.70 7.65 -0.30
CA HIS A 65 11.37 8.16 -0.58
C HIS A 65 11.34 8.74 -2.00
N GLY A 66 10.13 8.89 -2.55
CA GLY A 66 9.96 9.39 -3.90
C GLY A 66 8.50 9.40 -4.32
N THR A 67 8.28 9.57 -5.62
CA THR A 67 6.95 9.60 -6.23
C THR A 67 6.74 8.36 -7.11
N CYS A 68 5.49 7.94 -7.33
CA CYS A 68 5.22 6.78 -8.18
C CYS A 68 5.94 6.78 -9.55
N PRO A 69 6.04 7.91 -10.28
CA PRO A 69 6.76 7.94 -11.56
C PRO A 69 8.24 7.58 -11.47
N ALA A 70 8.85 7.62 -10.28
CA ALA A 70 10.23 7.18 -10.07
C ALA A 70 10.37 5.64 -10.12
N VAL A 71 9.28 4.91 -9.88
CA VAL A 71 9.30 3.45 -9.70
C VAL A 71 8.33 2.69 -10.61
N ILE A 72 7.30 3.37 -11.11
CA ILE A 72 6.35 2.87 -12.09
C ILE A 72 6.42 3.78 -13.30
N GLU A 73 6.40 3.22 -14.50
CA GLU A 73 6.41 4.02 -15.72
C GLU A 73 5.19 4.95 -15.79
N GLN A 74 5.40 6.22 -16.13
CA GLN A 74 4.33 7.20 -16.22
C GLN A 74 3.20 6.73 -17.16
N LYS A 75 3.57 6.12 -18.29
CA LYS A 75 2.64 5.52 -19.24
C LYS A 75 1.72 4.48 -18.60
N CYS A 76 2.26 3.65 -17.69
CA CYS A 76 1.46 2.69 -16.95
C CYS A 76 0.49 3.38 -15.98
N ILE A 77 0.97 4.37 -15.22
CA ILE A 77 0.14 5.16 -14.30
C ILE A 77 -1.02 5.82 -15.03
N ASP A 78 -0.74 6.47 -16.17
CA ASP A 78 -1.73 7.17 -16.98
C ASP A 78 -2.77 6.20 -17.55
N ASN A 79 -2.31 5.05 -18.06
CA ASN A 79 -3.21 4.06 -18.64
C ASN A 79 -4.06 3.35 -17.59
N LEU A 80 -3.51 3.05 -16.41
CA LEU A 80 -4.27 2.49 -15.27
C LEU A 80 -5.33 3.46 -14.77
N THR A 81 -4.94 4.71 -14.54
CA THR A 81 -5.87 5.75 -14.06
C THR A 81 -6.96 6.03 -15.09
N LYS A 82 -6.63 6.14 -16.37
CA LYS A 82 -7.60 6.28 -17.46
C LYS A 82 -8.56 5.09 -17.53
N ARG A 83 -8.02 3.86 -17.51
CA ARG A 83 -8.82 2.64 -17.56
C ARG A 83 -9.78 2.56 -16.37
N ALA A 84 -9.32 2.92 -15.19
CA ALA A 84 -10.14 2.85 -13.99
C ALA A 84 -11.25 3.90 -13.98
N THR A 85 -10.97 5.14 -14.41
CA THR A 85 -12.00 6.17 -14.63
C THR A 85 -13.05 5.68 -15.63
N MET A 86 -12.62 5.14 -16.78
CA MET A 86 -13.53 4.60 -17.80
C MET A 86 -14.37 3.43 -17.27
N ALA A 87 -13.80 2.57 -16.43
CA ALA A 87 -14.54 1.45 -15.84
C ALA A 87 -15.69 1.94 -14.96
N ILE A 88 -15.46 2.97 -14.15
CA ILE A 88 -16.49 3.56 -13.29
C ILE A 88 -17.54 4.32 -14.10
N ASP A 89 -17.14 5.12 -15.07
CA ASP A 89 -18.08 5.91 -15.88
C ASP A 89 -19.00 5.02 -16.73
N ASN A 90 -18.52 3.84 -17.14
CA ASN A 90 -19.29 2.87 -17.92
C ASN A 90 -20.13 1.92 -17.07
N ALA A 91 -19.92 1.86 -15.75
CA ALA A 91 -20.70 1.02 -14.85
C ALA A 91 -22.08 1.67 -14.67
N GLN A 92 -23.04 1.30 -15.54
CA GLN A 92 -24.41 1.82 -15.63
C GLN A 92 -25.29 1.42 -14.42
N GLY A 93 -24.86 1.71 -13.19
CA GLY A 93 -25.56 1.33 -11.95
C GLY A 93 -25.22 -0.07 -11.43
N GLN A 94 -24.24 -0.75 -12.01
CA GLN A 94 -23.67 -2.00 -11.51
C GLN A 94 -22.61 -1.76 -10.40
N ASP A 95 -22.12 -2.84 -9.79
CA ASP A 95 -21.02 -2.80 -8.82
C ASP A 95 -19.74 -2.30 -9.53
N ILE A 96 -19.48 -0.99 -9.37
CA ILE A 96 -18.35 -0.26 -9.98
C ILE A 96 -16.99 -0.92 -9.70
N CYS A 97 -16.84 -1.56 -8.53
CA CYS A 97 -15.57 -2.16 -8.13
C CYS A 97 -15.43 -3.59 -8.65
N ALA A 98 -16.53 -4.32 -8.81
CA ALA A 98 -16.52 -5.59 -9.53
C ALA A 98 -16.17 -5.39 -11.01
N ASP A 99 -16.73 -4.36 -11.66
CA ASP A 99 -16.43 -4.04 -13.06
C ASP A 99 -14.97 -3.61 -13.24
N LEU A 100 -14.47 -2.73 -12.36
CA LEU A 100 -13.06 -2.36 -12.34
C LEU A 100 -12.15 -3.59 -12.19
N ARG A 101 -12.47 -4.48 -11.25
CA ARG A 101 -11.72 -5.74 -11.05
C ARG A 101 -11.73 -6.61 -12.31
N SER A 102 -12.87 -6.71 -12.99
CA SER A 102 -13.01 -7.48 -14.23
C SER A 102 -12.13 -6.90 -15.35
N GLN A 103 -12.12 -5.57 -15.51
CA GLN A 103 -11.30 -4.91 -16.54
C GLN A 103 -9.80 -5.08 -16.26
N LEU A 104 -9.36 -4.88 -15.01
CA LEU A 104 -7.95 -5.04 -14.65
C LEU A 104 -7.45 -6.49 -14.82
N LYS A 105 -8.32 -7.50 -14.73
CA LYS A 105 -7.96 -8.92 -14.93
C LYS A 105 -7.90 -9.35 -16.40
N ARG A 106 -8.74 -8.75 -17.25
CA ARG A 106 -8.90 -9.18 -18.65
C ARG A 106 -7.98 -8.45 -19.61
N ASP A 107 -7.65 -7.20 -19.30
CA ASP A 107 -6.98 -6.33 -20.23
C ASP A 107 -5.48 -6.24 -19.96
N THR A 108 -4.69 -6.44 -21.00
CA THR A 108 -3.29 -6.02 -20.98
C THR A 108 -3.24 -4.49 -21.05
N ILE A 109 -2.69 -3.86 -20.01
CA ILE A 109 -2.57 -2.41 -19.96
C ILE A 109 -1.18 -2.04 -20.48
N ASP A 110 -1.16 -1.29 -21.58
CA ASP A 110 0.06 -0.83 -22.24
C ASP A 110 0.95 -0.05 -21.24
N GLY A 111 2.24 -0.37 -21.21
CA GLY A 111 3.21 0.16 -20.26
C GLY A 111 3.21 -0.53 -18.88
N CYS A 112 2.23 -1.38 -18.55
CA CYS A 112 2.12 -2.03 -17.23
C CYS A 112 2.58 -3.49 -17.20
N ALA A 113 3.36 -3.93 -18.20
CA ALA A 113 3.82 -5.32 -18.29
C ALA A 113 4.72 -5.74 -17.11
N ASP A 114 5.40 -4.79 -16.46
CA ASP A 114 6.31 -5.04 -15.34
C ASP A 114 5.93 -4.27 -14.07
N LEU A 115 4.64 -3.99 -13.88
CA LEU A 115 4.18 -3.28 -12.67
C LEU A 115 4.52 -4.07 -11.40
N ALA A 116 4.41 -5.40 -11.46
CA ALA A 116 4.72 -6.31 -10.35
C ALA A 116 6.20 -6.73 -10.27
N GLY A 117 7.06 -6.14 -11.10
CA GLY A 117 8.50 -6.42 -11.14
C GLY A 117 8.92 -7.84 -11.55
N THR A 118 7.96 -8.67 -11.98
CA THR A 118 8.16 -10.05 -12.42
C THR A 118 7.98 -10.22 -13.94
N GLY A 119 7.67 -9.14 -14.67
CA GLY A 119 7.33 -9.19 -16.09
C GLY A 119 5.97 -9.85 -16.40
N HIS A 120 5.15 -10.12 -15.38
CA HIS A 120 3.85 -10.81 -15.52
C HIS A 120 2.63 -9.87 -15.39
N GLY A 121 2.77 -8.62 -15.86
CA GLY A 121 1.68 -7.63 -15.87
C GLY A 121 1.48 -6.94 -14.52
N LEU A 122 0.22 -6.88 -14.08
CA LEU A 122 -0.19 -6.15 -12.88
C LEU A 122 0.10 -6.89 -11.56
N GLY A 123 0.44 -8.17 -11.62
CA GLY A 123 0.62 -9.01 -10.43
C GLY A 123 -0.67 -9.29 -9.66
N ASN A 124 -0.52 -9.65 -8.38
CA ASN A 124 -1.60 -9.87 -7.44
C ASN A 124 -2.15 -8.54 -6.92
N PHE A 125 -3.47 -8.37 -6.97
CA PHE A 125 -4.12 -7.18 -6.48
C PHE A 125 -5.50 -7.47 -5.88
N THR A 126 -5.91 -6.61 -4.97
CA THR A 126 -7.27 -6.58 -4.42
C THR A 126 -7.99 -5.30 -4.85
N VAL A 127 -9.31 -5.39 -5.03
CA VAL A 127 -10.17 -4.24 -5.32
C VAL A 127 -11.24 -4.17 -4.24
N THR A 128 -11.29 -3.07 -3.49
CA THR A 128 -12.23 -2.87 -2.39
C THR A 128 -13.11 -1.65 -2.67
N SER A 129 -14.42 -1.78 -2.39
CA SER A 129 -15.38 -0.67 -2.40
C SER A 129 -15.14 0.26 -1.21
N LEU A 130 -15.03 1.56 -1.47
CA LEU A 130 -14.82 2.55 -0.41
C LEU A 130 -16.08 2.80 0.42
N GLY A 131 -17.26 2.59 -0.15
CA GLY A 131 -18.56 2.80 0.50
C GLY A 131 -18.90 1.71 1.52
N ASP A 132 -18.28 0.53 1.40
CA ASP A 132 -18.56 -0.64 2.24
C ASP A 132 -17.54 -0.79 3.38
N LEU A 133 -16.60 0.16 3.51
CA LEU A 133 -15.57 0.10 4.55
C LEU A 133 -16.18 0.34 5.92
N SER A 134 -15.77 -0.49 6.88
CA SER A 134 -16.14 -0.32 8.28
C SER A 134 -15.08 0.51 9.01
N PRO A 135 -15.49 1.54 9.77
CA PRO A 135 -14.55 2.33 10.54
C PRO A 135 -13.91 1.48 11.64
N VAL A 136 -12.60 1.61 11.80
CA VAL A 136 -11.82 1.02 12.87
C VAL A 136 -12.30 1.63 14.18
N ARG A 137 -12.62 0.78 15.16
CA ARG A 137 -13.07 1.26 16.47
C ARG A 137 -11.87 1.76 17.28
N ASN A 138 -12.00 2.99 17.79
CA ASN A 138 -11.01 3.69 18.61
C ASN A 138 -10.82 3.05 20.00
N SER A 139 -10.28 1.83 20.03
CA SER A 139 -10.23 0.98 21.23
C SER A 139 -8.82 0.66 21.72
N SER A 140 -7.77 1.08 21.01
CA SER A 140 -6.38 0.85 21.42
C SER A 140 -5.52 2.12 21.43
N ASP A 141 -4.46 2.07 22.23
CA ASP A 141 -3.39 3.08 22.28
C ASP A 141 -2.48 3.01 21.04
N CYS A 142 -2.50 1.89 20.31
CA CYS A 142 -1.76 1.67 19.07
C CYS A 142 -2.53 2.23 17.85
N TRP A 143 -3.00 3.47 17.94
CA TRP A 143 -3.71 4.09 16.81
C TRP A 143 -2.74 4.35 15.65
N PRO A 144 -3.10 3.98 14.41
CA PRO A 144 -2.17 4.00 13.27
C PRO A 144 -1.65 5.39 12.88
N ILE A 145 -2.41 6.43 13.24
CA ILE A 145 -2.06 7.83 13.01
C ILE A 145 -2.07 8.58 14.34
N GLN A 146 -1.28 9.64 14.48
CA GLN A 146 -1.41 10.57 15.60
C GLN A 146 -1.34 12.01 15.06
N PRO A 147 -2.22 12.93 15.50
CA PRO A 147 -3.34 12.73 16.43
C PRO A 147 -4.49 11.91 15.82
N LYS A 148 -5.41 11.39 16.67
CA LYS A 148 -6.60 10.62 16.24
C LYS A 148 -7.67 11.54 15.59
N SER A 149 -7.30 12.32 14.57
CA SER A 149 -8.15 13.34 13.94
C SER A 149 -9.01 12.82 12.79
N ASP A 150 -8.55 11.76 12.13
CA ASP A 150 -9.20 11.19 10.96
C ASP A 150 -9.93 9.90 11.31
N ASN A 151 -11.06 9.68 10.65
CA ASN A 151 -11.72 8.39 10.64
C ASN A 151 -10.81 7.43 9.86
N LEU A 152 -10.56 6.26 10.42
CA LEU A 152 -9.80 5.21 9.75
C LEU A 152 -10.73 4.07 9.42
N ALA A 153 -10.61 3.55 8.22
CA ALA A 153 -11.28 2.33 7.81
C ALA A 153 -10.28 1.39 7.13
N GLU A 154 -10.33 0.10 7.47
CA GLU A 154 -9.46 -0.90 6.84
C GLU A 154 -9.92 -1.15 5.40
N ILE A 155 -9.01 -0.99 4.44
CA ILE A 155 -9.27 -1.26 3.01
C ILE A 155 -9.08 -2.76 2.73
N THR A 156 -7.97 -3.31 3.18
CA THR A 156 -7.58 -4.71 2.94
C THR A 156 -6.40 -5.09 3.82
N GLN A 157 -6.19 -6.40 3.93
CA GLN A 157 -5.01 -7.00 4.53
C GLN A 157 -4.42 -8.04 3.57
N ASN A 158 -3.10 -8.13 3.55
CA ASN A 158 -2.37 -9.11 2.75
C ASN A 158 -1.36 -9.84 3.63
N THR A 159 -1.36 -11.17 3.59
CA THR A 159 -0.40 -11.99 4.31
C THR A 159 0.45 -12.76 3.30
N VAL A 160 1.77 -12.62 3.39
CA VAL A 160 2.73 -13.37 2.58
C VAL A 160 3.59 -14.25 3.46
N LEU A 161 3.89 -15.46 3.01
CA LEU A 161 4.85 -16.33 3.66
C LEU A 161 6.23 -16.08 3.05
N ARG A 162 7.20 -15.78 3.90
CA ARG A 162 8.60 -15.59 3.52
C ARG A 162 9.50 -16.30 4.52
N ASN A 163 10.72 -16.63 4.12
CA ASN A 163 11.70 -17.13 5.08
C ASN A 163 11.91 -16.09 6.20
N ALA A 164 12.20 -16.54 7.41
CA ALA A 164 12.41 -15.65 8.56
C ALA A 164 13.78 -14.93 8.54
N SER A 165 14.37 -14.73 7.36
CA SER A 165 15.68 -14.07 7.22
C SER A 165 15.57 -12.56 7.46
N ALA A 166 16.64 -11.95 7.97
CA ALA A 166 16.69 -10.50 8.16
C ALA A 166 16.48 -9.72 6.85
N GLU A 167 16.96 -10.26 5.73
CA GLU A 167 16.78 -9.69 4.40
C GLU A 167 15.31 -9.72 3.96
N ALA A 168 14.61 -10.86 4.13
CA ALA A 168 13.20 -10.95 3.78
C ALA A 168 12.30 -10.07 4.68
N VAL A 169 12.63 -9.97 5.97
CA VAL A 169 11.95 -9.02 6.88
C VAL A 169 12.13 -7.59 6.37
N TYR A 170 13.35 -7.23 6.00
CA TYR A 170 13.68 -5.88 5.53
C TYR A 170 13.01 -5.57 4.19
N ASP A 171 13.07 -6.49 3.23
CA ASP A 171 12.44 -6.31 1.93
C ASP A 171 10.93 -6.17 2.04
N GLU A 172 10.28 -6.94 2.91
CA GLU A 172 8.83 -6.85 3.10
C GLU A 172 8.41 -5.59 3.87
N ALA A 173 9.17 -5.19 4.90
CA ALA A 173 8.89 -3.97 5.66
C ALA A 173 9.05 -2.70 4.80
N TYR A 174 10.07 -2.65 3.94
CA TYR A 174 10.39 -1.45 3.14
C TYR A 174 9.97 -1.54 1.68
N LYS A 175 9.14 -2.52 1.31
CA LYS A 175 8.60 -2.62 -0.04
C LYS A 175 7.72 -1.42 -0.38
N ILE A 176 7.63 -1.16 -1.69
CA ILE A 176 6.71 -0.17 -2.23
C ILE A 176 5.42 -0.87 -2.60
N THR A 177 4.29 -0.44 -2.03
CA THR A 177 2.95 -0.89 -2.43
C THR A 177 2.28 0.19 -3.27
N ALA A 178 1.92 -0.14 -4.50
CA ALA A 178 1.12 0.75 -5.34
C ALA A 178 -0.37 0.64 -4.97
N VAL A 179 -1.05 1.78 -4.90
CA VAL A 179 -2.48 1.88 -4.60
C VAL A 179 -3.12 2.82 -5.62
N LEU A 180 -4.04 2.29 -6.41
CA LEU A 180 -4.88 3.08 -7.31
C LEU A 180 -6.22 3.35 -6.64
N THR A 181 -6.46 4.60 -6.28
CA THR A 181 -7.72 5.05 -5.68
C THR A 181 -8.56 5.73 -6.75
N VAL A 182 -9.84 5.39 -6.81
CA VAL A 182 -10.78 6.00 -7.74
C VAL A 182 -12.03 6.45 -6.98
N PHE A 183 -12.39 7.72 -7.14
CA PHE A 183 -13.62 8.29 -6.61
C PHE A 183 -14.60 8.50 -7.76
N ALA A 184 -15.84 8.07 -7.58
CA ALA A 184 -16.91 8.14 -8.58
C ALA A 184 -17.72 9.43 -8.42
N GLY A 185 -17.80 10.23 -9.48
CA GLY A 185 -18.66 11.43 -9.52
C GLY A 185 -20.11 11.08 -9.84
N LYS A 186 -20.91 10.68 -8.84
CA LYS A 186 -22.35 10.38 -9.03
C LYS A 186 -23.24 11.60 -8.86
N GLY A 187 -23.11 12.60 -9.74
CA GLY A 187 -24.02 13.75 -9.81
C GLY A 187 -24.08 14.61 -8.53
N ASN A 188 -25.18 15.35 -8.35
CA ASN A 188 -25.31 16.42 -7.34
C ASN A 188 -25.18 15.97 -5.86
N SER A 189 -25.28 14.67 -5.57
CA SER A 189 -25.15 14.11 -4.22
C SER A 189 -23.79 13.46 -3.94
N SER A 190 -22.84 13.56 -4.87
CA SER A 190 -21.50 12.99 -4.75
C SER A 190 -20.55 13.94 -4.01
N LEU A 191 -19.66 13.38 -3.19
CA LEU A 191 -18.56 14.13 -2.55
C LEU A 191 -17.54 14.67 -3.58
N VAL A 192 -17.45 14.03 -4.75
CA VAL A 192 -16.59 14.47 -5.85
C VAL A 192 -17.44 14.91 -7.05
N LYS A 193 -17.08 16.06 -7.65
CA LYS A 193 -17.80 16.64 -8.81
C LYS A 193 -17.70 15.79 -10.07
N GLN A 194 -16.58 15.10 -10.25
CA GLN A 194 -16.26 14.28 -11.42
C GLN A 194 -15.52 13.02 -10.96
N THR A 195 -15.60 11.94 -11.74
CA THR A 195 -14.81 10.74 -11.48
C THR A 195 -13.33 11.07 -11.57
N SER A 196 -12.56 10.69 -10.56
CA SER A 196 -11.12 10.97 -10.48
C SER A 196 -10.37 9.72 -10.03
N SER A 197 -9.26 9.43 -10.71
CA SER A 197 -8.36 8.32 -10.38
C SER A 197 -6.98 8.85 -10.01
N GLN A 198 -6.35 8.27 -8.99
CA GLN A 198 -4.99 8.63 -8.56
C GLN A 198 -4.19 7.38 -8.19
N MET A 199 -2.94 7.31 -8.65
CA MET A 199 -1.96 6.32 -8.21
C MET A 199 -1.12 6.87 -7.07
N THR A 200 -0.96 6.10 -6.01
CA THR A 200 -0.10 6.40 -4.84
C THR A 200 0.82 5.22 -4.54
N CYS A 201 2.04 5.50 -4.10
CA CYS A 201 3.04 4.49 -3.81
C CYS A 201 3.44 4.60 -2.35
N LEU A 202 3.02 3.63 -1.56
CA LEU A 202 3.20 3.58 -0.11
C LEU A 202 4.50 2.85 0.21
N LYS A 203 5.29 3.39 1.11
CA LYS A 203 6.51 2.77 1.63
C LYS A 203 6.76 3.26 3.04
N LEU A 204 7.24 2.38 3.91
CA LEU A 204 7.76 2.76 5.22
C LEU A 204 9.05 3.58 5.08
N VAL A 205 9.12 4.70 5.80
CA VAL A 205 10.31 5.55 5.90
C VAL A 205 10.63 5.71 7.37
N THR A 206 11.86 5.41 7.77
CA THR A 206 12.36 5.66 9.14
C THR A 206 13.58 6.57 9.10
N ASN A 207 13.67 7.44 10.11
CA ASN A 207 14.81 8.34 10.33
C ASN A 207 15.79 7.78 11.36
N GLU A 208 15.59 6.55 11.84
CA GLU A 208 16.45 5.94 12.88
C GLU A 208 17.81 5.53 12.31
N ASN A 209 18.86 6.03 12.97
CA ASN A 209 20.24 5.89 12.55
C ASN A 209 20.73 4.44 12.78
N PRO A 210 21.34 3.75 11.78
CA PRO A 210 21.72 2.34 11.89
C PRO A 210 22.77 1.98 12.94
N GLY A 211 23.35 2.95 13.67
CA GLY A 211 24.48 2.73 14.57
C GLY A 211 24.37 3.40 15.93
N GLY A 212 23.16 3.74 16.38
CA GLY A 212 22.94 4.70 17.46
C GLY A 212 22.29 4.18 18.75
N ASP A 213 22.04 2.89 18.93
CA ASP A 213 21.32 2.44 20.14
C ASP A 213 22.27 2.18 21.32
N LYS A 214 22.66 3.28 21.98
CA LYS A 214 22.98 3.27 23.41
C LYS A 214 21.88 4.02 24.16
N GLY A 215 20.75 3.36 24.40
CA GLY A 215 19.70 3.91 25.27
C GLY A 215 18.28 3.55 24.88
N ALA A 216 17.99 2.27 24.63
CA ALA A 216 16.67 1.76 24.30
C ALA A 216 15.72 1.67 25.53
N ASP A 217 15.64 2.73 26.34
CA ASP A 217 14.85 2.68 27.59
C ASP A 217 13.73 3.72 27.70
N LYS A 218 13.57 4.67 26.77
CA LYS A 218 12.48 5.66 26.88
C LYS A 218 11.85 6.00 25.53
N ASN A 219 10.73 5.32 25.25
CA ASN A 219 9.69 5.66 24.29
C ASN A 219 10.15 5.96 22.86
N SER A 220 10.09 4.94 22.00
CA SER A 220 9.65 4.97 20.59
C SER A 220 9.60 3.52 20.12
N ALA A 221 8.73 3.19 19.16
CA ALA A 221 8.52 1.85 18.64
C ALA A 221 9.87 1.12 18.43
N THR A 222 10.03 0.00 19.12
CA THR A 222 11.25 -0.81 19.14
C THR A 222 11.73 -1.11 17.72
N PRO A 223 13.05 -1.07 17.44
CA PRO A 223 13.59 -1.58 16.19
C PRO A 223 13.09 -3.02 16.00
N ILE A 224 12.76 -3.36 14.76
CA ILE A 224 12.05 -4.56 14.25
C ILE A 224 12.67 -5.91 14.71
N TYR A 225 13.75 -5.88 15.48
CA TYR A 225 14.30 -7.00 16.24
C TYR A 225 13.64 -7.13 17.62
N ASN A 226 12.43 -7.68 17.65
CA ASN A 226 12.05 -8.75 18.57
C ASN A 226 10.55 -9.04 18.46
N GLY A 227 10.24 -10.27 18.06
CA GLY A 227 9.02 -10.98 18.43
C GLY A 227 7.68 -10.26 18.24
N LEU A 228 6.98 -10.66 17.18
CA LEU A 228 5.51 -10.62 17.10
C LEU A 228 4.90 -9.21 17.27
N LEU A 229 5.10 -8.31 16.30
CA LEU A 229 4.35 -7.07 16.23
C LEU A 229 3.78 -6.84 14.83
N THR A 230 2.45 -6.81 14.77
CA THR A 230 1.66 -6.23 13.67
C THR A 230 2.03 -4.75 13.55
N THR A 231 2.91 -4.40 12.61
CA THR A 231 3.15 -3.01 12.24
C THR A 231 1.98 -2.48 11.44
N VAL A 232 1.21 -1.60 12.07
CA VAL A 232 0.07 -0.94 11.45
C VAL A 232 0.52 0.44 10.98
N VAL A 233 0.49 0.66 9.66
CA VAL A 233 0.82 1.93 9.02
C VAL A 233 -0.45 2.51 8.42
N ALA A 234 -0.87 3.67 8.88
CA ALA A 234 -1.96 4.40 8.23
C ALA A 234 -1.42 5.55 7.40
N THR A 235 -1.86 5.59 6.14
CA THR A 235 -1.64 6.70 5.23
C THR A 235 -2.93 7.47 5.03
N VAL A 236 -2.87 8.77 5.31
CA VAL A 236 -3.99 9.72 5.15
C VAL A 236 -4.01 10.23 3.72
N PHE A 237 -5.14 10.09 3.03
CA PHE A 237 -5.36 10.68 1.71
C PHE A 237 -6.08 12.02 1.87
N ALA A 238 -5.40 13.13 1.59
CA ALA A 238 -6.04 14.43 1.52
C ALA A 238 -6.62 14.63 0.10
N ALA A 239 -7.95 14.59 -0.04
CA ALA A 239 -8.61 15.08 -1.23
C ALA A 239 -8.51 16.62 -1.26
N MET A 240 -7.70 17.17 -2.17
CA MET A 240 -7.69 18.61 -2.41
C MET A 240 -8.99 19.01 -3.14
N LEU A 241 -9.95 19.53 -2.38
CA LEU A 241 -11.11 20.22 -2.93
C LEU A 241 -10.66 21.61 -3.41
N THR A 242 -10.29 21.74 -4.68
CA THR A 242 -10.10 23.06 -5.29
C THR A 242 -11.46 23.67 -5.60
N SER A 243 -11.83 24.70 -4.83
CA SER A 243 -12.95 25.59 -5.11
C SER A 243 -12.52 26.66 -6.11
N MET A 244 -13.02 26.56 -7.34
CA MET A 244 -13.34 27.70 -8.22
C MET A 244 -14.68 27.41 -8.90
#